data_AF-A0A0N9Y542-F1
#
_entry.id   AF-A0A0N9Y542-F1
#
_cell.length_a   1.000
_cell.length_b   1.000
_cell.length_c   1.000
_cell.angle_alpha   90.00
_cell.angle_beta   90.00
_cell.angle_gamma   90.00
#
_symmetry.space_group_name_H-M   'P 1'
#
loop_
_entity.id
_entity.type
_entity.pdbx_description
1 polymer ?
#
loop_
_entity_poly.entity_id
_entity_poly.type
_entity_poly.pdbx_seq_one_letter_code
_entity_poly.pdbx_strand_id
1 'polypeptide(L)'
;MSTDIAVQFERTRQLAAELDAEAAKVKQILEEETALMADIGGTWTGTASDQFNQQYREWNKEADEEAQALDQLCAAVHAGIDTLNSTETDVTGMFL
;
A
#
# COMPACT_ATOMS: atom_id res chain seq x y z
N MET A 1 -20.70 10.97 25.22
CA MET A 1 -20.89 10.73 23.78
C MET A 1 -19.76 11.35 22.94
N SER A 2 -19.39 12.62 23.14
CA SER A 2 -18.27 13.27 22.41
C SER A 2 -16.89 12.61 22.59
N THR A 3 -16.55 12.13 23.80
CA THR A 3 -15.23 11.53 24.08
C THR A 3 -14.99 10.17 23.40
N ASP A 4 -16.06 9.41 23.14
CA ASP A 4 -15.99 8.07 22.53
C ASP A 4 -15.66 8.17 21.04
N ILE A 5 -16.20 9.19 20.38
CA ILE A 5 -16.00 9.47 18.95
C ILE A 5 -14.55 9.91 18.71
N ALA A 6 -14.02 10.86 19.50
CA ALA A 6 -12.64 11.32 19.38
C ALA A 6 -11.59 10.20 19.57
N VAL A 7 -11.84 9.26 20.49
CA VAL A 7 -10.97 8.09 20.71
C VAL A 7 -11.01 7.12 19.52
N GLN A 8 -12.18 6.89 18.93
CA GLN A 8 -12.31 6.07 17.73
C GLN A 8 -11.59 6.71 16.53
N PHE A 9 -11.64 8.03 16.39
CA PHE A 9 -10.92 8.76 15.35
C PHE A 9 -9.41 8.61 15.44
N GLU A 10 -8.85 8.84 16.63
CA GLU A 10 -7.41 8.70 16.85
C GLU A 10 -6.96 7.26 16.56
N ARG A 11 -7.77 6.27 16.95
CA ARG A 11 -7.51 4.86 16.64
C ARG A 11 -7.54 4.58 15.13
N THR A 12 -8.48 5.14 14.38
CA THR A 12 -8.54 4.98 12.93
C THR A 12 -7.34 5.61 12.22
N ARG A 13 -6.86 6.77 12.69
CA ARG A 13 -5.63 7.40 12.18
C ARG A 13 -4.39 6.56 12.46
N GLN A 14 -4.28 6.00 13.66
CA GLN A 14 -3.19 5.10 14.01
C GLN A 14 -3.18 3.85 13.12
N LEU A 15 -4.33 3.23 12.90
CA LEU A 15 -4.45 2.07 12.01
C LEU A 15 -4.10 2.39 10.56
N ALA A 16 -4.42 3.60 10.07
CA ALA A 16 -4.00 4.03 8.73
C ALA A 16 -2.48 4.24 8.63
N ALA A 17 -1.86 4.85 9.66
CA ALA A 17 -0.41 5.00 9.71
C ALA A 17 0.31 3.64 9.79
N GLU A 18 -0.26 2.68 10.53
CA GLU A 18 0.23 1.30 10.57
C GLU A 18 0.10 0.63 9.19
N LEU A 19 -1.03 0.81 8.51
CA LEU A 19 -1.25 0.30 7.15
C LEU A 19 -0.23 0.89 6.16
N ASP A 20 0.01 2.19 6.18
CA ASP A 20 1.02 2.83 5.32
C ASP A 20 2.42 2.27 5.57
N ALA A 21 2.77 2.04 6.85
CA ALA A 21 4.05 1.48 7.22
C ALA A 21 4.21 0.02 6.73
N GLU A 22 3.16 -0.80 6.85
CA GLU A 22 3.18 -2.16 6.32
C GLU A 22 3.20 -2.18 4.78
N ALA A 23 2.42 -1.31 4.12
CA ALA A 23 2.45 -1.17 2.67
C ALA A 23 3.85 -0.78 2.16
N ALA A 24 4.54 0.14 2.86
CA ALA A 24 5.91 0.50 2.53
C ALA A 24 6.88 -0.68 2.67
N LYS A 25 6.73 -1.51 3.70
CA LYS A 25 7.56 -2.72 3.86
C LYS A 25 7.34 -3.72 2.73
N VAL A 26 6.08 -3.98 2.34
CA VAL A 26 5.77 -4.91 1.25
C VAL A 26 6.38 -4.41 -0.06
N LYS A 27 6.24 -3.12 -0.37
CA LYS A 27 6.86 -2.54 -1.57
C LYS A 27 8.38 -2.65 -1.56
N GLN A 28 9.01 -2.41 -0.41
CA GLN A 28 10.46 -2.60 -0.27
C GLN A 28 10.87 -4.05 -0.55
N ILE A 29 10.11 -5.03 -0.04
CA ILE A 29 10.36 -6.45 -0.31
C ILE A 29 10.23 -6.76 -1.81
N LEU A 30 9.19 -6.25 -2.47
CA LEU A 30 8.99 -6.42 -3.92
C LEU A 30 10.15 -5.82 -4.73
N GLU A 31 10.65 -4.64 -4.34
CA GLU A 31 11.83 -4.02 -4.95
C GLU A 31 13.10 -4.86 -4.75
N GLU A 32 13.33 -5.37 -3.55
CA GLU A 32 14.47 -6.24 -3.22
C GLU A 32 14.43 -7.56 -4.00
N GLU A 33 13.28 -8.23 -4.06
CA GLU A 33 13.09 -9.46 -4.83
C GLU A 33 13.26 -9.23 -6.33
N THR A 34 12.75 -8.11 -6.85
CA THR A 34 12.95 -7.70 -8.25
C THR A 34 14.43 -7.50 -8.58
N ALA A 35 15.19 -6.89 -7.67
CA ALA A 35 16.64 -6.71 -7.82
C ALA A 35 17.38 -8.06 -7.80
N LEU A 36 17.00 -8.98 -6.90
CA LEU A 36 17.56 -10.34 -6.85
C LEU A 36 17.30 -11.10 -8.15
N MET A 37 16.09 -10.99 -8.71
CA MET A 37 15.78 -11.61 -10.00
C MET A 37 16.62 -11.00 -11.13
N ALA A 38 16.80 -9.68 -11.16
CA ALA A 38 17.65 -9.05 -12.16
C ALA A 38 19.10 -9.58 -12.13
N ASP A 39 19.66 -9.78 -10.93
CA ASP A 39 21.00 -10.33 -10.74
C ASP A 39 21.09 -11.79 -11.24
N ILE A 40 20.12 -12.63 -10.89
CA ILE A 40 20.03 -14.02 -11.37
C ILE A 40 19.96 -14.07 -12.90
N GLY A 41 19.12 -13.23 -13.53
CA GLY A 41 19.00 -13.15 -14.98
C GLY A 41 20.28 -12.77 -15.69
N GLY A 42 21.09 -11.88 -15.08
CA GLY A 42 22.40 -11.49 -15.57
C GLY A 42 23.41 -12.65 -15.64
N THR A 43 23.21 -13.70 -14.83
CA THR A 43 24.09 -14.88 -14.80
C THR A 43 23.71 -15.96 -15.81
N TRP A 44 22.49 -15.95 -16.35
CA TRP A 44 21.99 -17.01 -17.23
C TRP A 44 22.12 -16.62 -18.71
N THR A 45 22.76 -17.48 -19.51
CA THR A 45 22.94 -17.29 -20.96
C THR A 45 22.27 -18.40 -21.77
N GLY A 46 21.88 -18.11 -23.02
CA GLY A 46 21.24 -19.08 -23.93
C GLY A 46 19.77 -19.29 -23.63
N THR A 47 19.20 -20.46 -23.99
CA THR A 47 17.75 -20.73 -23.87
C THR A 47 17.18 -20.59 -22.45
N ALA A 48 18.01 -20.79 -21.41
CA ALA A 48 17.63 -20.54 -20.02
C ALA A 48 17.37 -19.04 -19.74
N SER A 49 18.12 -18.15 -20.41
CA SER A 49 17.92 -16.70 -20.35
C SER A 49 16.58 -16.29 -20.96
N ASP A 50 16.18 -16.90 -22.09
CA ASP A 50 14.92 -16.55 -22.76
C ASP A 50 13.70 -16.90 -21.90
N GLN A 51 13.69 -18.09 -21.28
CA GLN A 51 12.63 -18.51 -20.36
C GLN A 51 12.61 -17.66 -19.08
N PHE A 52 13.79 -17.35 -18.54
CA PHE A 52 13.92 -16.46 -17.39
C PHE A 52 13.40 -15.06 -17.70
N ASN A 53 13.76 -14.49 -18.85
CA ASN A 53 13.31 -13.16 -19.28
C ASN A 53 11.78 -13.08 -19.45
N GLN A 54 11.13 -14.19 -19.81
CA GLN A 54 9.67 -14.24 -19.82
C GLN A 54 9.12 -14.16 -18.39
N GLN A 55 9.56 -15.03 -17.48
CA GLN A 55 9.09 -15.03 -16.10
C GLN A 55 9.45 -13.74 -15.36
N TYR A 56 10.60 -13.14 -15.65
CA TYR A 56 11.02 -11.86 -15.09
C TYR A 56 10.10 -10.71 -15.51
N ARG A 57 9.60 -10.71 -16.76
CA ARG A 57 8.61 -9.71 -17.19
C ARG A 57 7.25 -9.90 -16.52
N GLU A 58 6.84 -11.14 -16.35
CA GLU A 58 5.60 -11.48 -15.62
C GLU A 58 5.72 -11.06 -14.15
N TRP A 59 6.84 -11.37 -13.50
CA TRP A 59 7.16 -10.90 -12.15
C TRP A 59 7.07 -9.39 -12.00
N ASN A 60 7.77 -8.61 -12.84
CA ASN A 60 7.75 -7.15 -12.75
C ASN A 60 6.32 -6.61 -12.86
N LYS A 61 5.52 -7.18 -13.76
CA LYS A 61 4.12 -6.80 -13.91
C LYS A 61 3.31 -7.08 -12.65
N GLU A 62 3.44 -8.28 -12.07
CA GLU A 62 2.70 -8.67 -10.86
C GLU A 62 3.13 -7.83 -9.64
N ALA A 63 4.44 -7.57 -9.48
CA ALA A 63 4.98 -6.71 -8.44
C ALA A 63 4.47 -5.27 -8.55
N ASP A 64 4.42 -4.71 -9.77
CA ASP A 64 3.85 -3.39 -10.03
C ASP A 64 2.34 -3.35 -9.72
N GLU A 65 1.60 -4.38 -10.12
CA GLU A 65 0.15 -4.51 -9.84
C GLU A 65 -0.13 -4.59 -8.32
N GLU A 66 0.69 -5.33 -7.57
CA GLU A 66 0.58 -5.42 -6.12
C GLU A 66 0.91 -4.10 -5.41
N ALA A 67 2.01 -3.44 -5.82
CA ALA A 67 2.38 -2.13 -5.30
C ALA A 67 1.27 -1.09 -5.55
N GLN A 68 0.66 -1.13 -6.73
CA GLN A 68 -0.46 -0.26 -7.09
C GLN A 68 -1.73 -0.57 -6.29
N ALA A 69 -2.04 -1.84 -6.04
CA ALA A 69 -3.17 -2.25 -5.22
C ALA A 69 -3.02 -1.75 -3.77
N LEU A 70 -1.81 -1.81 -3.21
CA LEU A 70 -1.50 -1.26 -1.90
C LEU A 70 -1.69 0.26 -1.85
N ASP A 71 -1.27 0.99 -2.89
CA ASP A 71 -1.52 2.44 -2.98
C ASP A 71 -3.01 2.77 -3.02
N GLN A 72 -3.79 2.03 -3.79
CA GLN A 72 -5.23 2.21 -3.87
C GLN A 72 -5.92 1.95 -2.52
N LEU A 73 -5.46 0.93 -1.79
CA LEU A 73 -5.98 0.60 -0.46
C LEU A 73 -5.69 1.75 0.53
N CYS A 74 -4.45 2.21 0.60
CA CYS A 74 -4.06 3.31 1.51
C CYS A 74 -4.84 4.59 1.17
N ALA A 75 -4.99 4.92 -0.12
CA ALA A 75 -5.78 6.06 -0.58
C ALA A 75 -7.26 5.95 -0.20
N ALA A 76 -7.86 4.76 -0.34
CA ALA A 76 -9.26 4.53 0.04
C ALA A 76 -9.47 4.68 1.56
N VAL A 77 -8.53 4.21 2.37
CA VAL A 77 -8.56 4.37 3.84
C VAL A 77 -8.48 5.85 4.21
N HIS A 78 -7.56 6.61 3.61
CA HIS A 78 -7.46 8.05 3.85
C HIS A 78 -8.71 8.82 3.43
N ALA A 79 -9.28 8.51 2.26
CA ALA A 79 -10.54 9.11 1.82
C ALA A 79 -11.70 8.83 2.80
N GLY A 80 -11.73 7.62 3.38
CA GLY A 80 -12.68 7.26 4.44
C GLY A 80 -12.50 8.08 5.71
N ILE A 81 -11.25 8.28 6.14
CA ILE A 81 -10.91 9.11 7.31
C ILE A 81 -11.31 10.57 7.08
N ASP A 82 -11.04 11.12 5.90
CA ASP A 82 -11.41 12.50 5.57
C ASP A 82 -12.92 12.71 5.57
N THR A 83 -13.67 11.73 5.07
CA THR A 83 -15.15 11.73 5.11
C THR A 83 -15.69 11.69 6.54
N LEU A 84 -15.04 10.93 7.43
CA LEU A 84 -15.41 10.91 8.84
C LEU A 84 -15.11 12.26 9.51
N ASN A 85 -13.94 12.86 9.24
CA ASN A 85 -13.56 14.17 9.80
C ASN A 85 -14.53 15.29 9.38
N SER A 86 -14.97 15.31 8.11
CA SER A 86 -15.93 16.31 7.63
C SER A 86 -17.29 16.14 8.28
N THR A 87 -17.78 14.91 8.41
CA THR A 87 -19.06 14.59 9.07
C THR A 87 -19.07 15.02 10.54
N GLU A 88 -17.98 14.79 11.28
CA GLU A 88 -17.86 15.22 12.68
C GLU A 88 -17.88 16.75 12.81
N THR A 89 -17.17 17.45 11.93
CA THR A 89 -17.11 18.92 11.92
C THR A 89 -18.50 19.51 11.69
N ASP A 90 -19.26 18.97 10.74
CA ASP A 90 -20.63 19.41 10.44
C ASP A 90 -21.57 19.15 11.62
N VAL A 91 -21.52 17.95 12.21
CA VAL A 91 -22.36 17.59 13.38
C VAL A 91 -22.05 18.50 14.56
N THR A 92 -20.77 18.74 14.87
CA THR A 92 -20.37 19.57 16.01
C THR A 92 -20.73 21.04 15.78
N GLY A 93 -20.60 21.53 14.55
CA GLY A 93 -21.00 22.87 14.16
C GLY A 93 -22.51 23.11 14.17
N MET A 94 -23.34 22.07 14.02
CA MET A 94 -24.81 22.17 14.15
C MET A 94 -25.31 22.24 15.60
N PHE A 95 -24.49 21.80 16.56
CA PHE A 95 -24.85 21.78 18.00
C PHE A 95 -24.23 22.95 18.80
N LEU A 96 -23.54 23.88 18.14
CA LEU A 96 -23.02 25.15 18.68
C LEU A 96 -23.86 26.34 18.19
#